data_AF-A0A7U9SLQ0-F1
#
_entry.id   AF-A0A7U9SLQ0-F1
#
_cell.length_a   1.000
_cell.length_b   1.000
_cell.length_c   1.000
_cell.angle_alpha   90.00
_cell.angle_beta   90.00
_cell.angle_gamma   90.00
#
_symmetry.space_group_name_H-M   'P 1'
#
loop_
_entity.id
_entity.type
_entity.pdbx_description
1 polymer ?
#
loop_
_entity_poly.entity_id
_entity_poly.type
_entity_poly.pdbx_seq_one_letter_code
_entity_poly.pdbx_strand_id
1 'polypeptide(L)'
;MKPRMALKIIVDIAMTVALMLLMTYELIGRAAHEWIGVSMFVLFLLHHALNSRWSRNILKGRYTSLRLLQIILVAGVLLCMMGSMISGIVLSEHVFAFLTIRSGQSWARTWHLLCSYWGFVMMSLHLGFHWSMMMAMAKKHFGESARMRTWILRAVAVGIAVYGAFAFEKREIGSYMLQKSEFVFFNFEEPLVFFFLDYIAVMGLFVFIGHYLAKLLKQHRPKRETT
;
A
#
# COMPACT_ATOMS: atom_id res chain seq x y z
N MET A 1 -5.20 -25.37 -4.54
CA MET A 1 -5.59 -24.39 -3.50
C MET A 1 -7.11 -24.26 -3.49
N LYS A 2 -7.76 -23.93 -2.35
CA LYS A 2 -9.22 -23.66 -2.36
C LYS A 2 -9.51 -22.45 -3.27
N PRO A 3 -10.57 -22.47 -4.11
CA PRO A 3 -10.83 -21.42 -5.10
C PRO A 3 -10.95 -20.03 -4.47
N ARG A 4 -11.60 -19.94 -3.29
CA ARG A 4 -11.70 -18.70 -2.52
C ARG A 4 -10.35 -18.12 -2.08
N MET A 5 -9.34 -18.95 -1.81
CA MET A 5 -8.00 -18.48 -1.42
C MET A 5 -7.24 -17.95 -2.64
N ALA A 6 -7.36 -18.64 -3.78
CA ALA A 6 -6.77 -18.16 -5.03
C ALA A 6 -7.34 -16.78 -5.42
N LEU A 7 -8.66 -16.60 -5.30
CA LEU A 7 -9.30 -15.31 -5.57
C LEU A 7 -8.77 -14.18 -4.67
N LYS A 8 -8.57 -14.43 -3.36
CA LYS A 8 -7.97 -13.42 -2.46
C LYS A 8 -6.59 -12.99 -2.93
N ILE A 9 -5.74 -13.96 -3.27
CA ILE A 9 -4.37 -13.68 -3.72
C ILE A 9 -4.39 -12.90 -5.04
N ILE A 10 -5.26 -13.27 -5.98
CA ILE A 10 -5.40 -12.54 -7.26
C ILE A 10 -5.85 -11.10 -7.01
N VAL A 11 -6.84 -10.89 -6.13
CA VAL A 11 -7.31 -9.54 -5.76
C VAL A 11 -6.19 -8.73 -5.12
N ASP A 12 -5.43 -9.32 -4.18
CA ASP A 12 -4.33 -8.63 -3.50
C ASP A 12 -3.20 -8.25 -4.47
N ILE A 13 -2.86 -9.13 -5.41
CA ILE A 13 -1.89 -8.86 -6.48
C ILE A 13 -2.40 -7.76 -7.39
N ALA A 14 -3.65 -7.86 -7.86
CA ALA A 14 -4.26 -6.87 -8.74
C ALA A 14 -4.31 -5.48 -8.09
N MET A 15 -4.66 -5.40 -6.81
CA MET A 15 -4.63 -4.16 -6.04
C MET A 15 -3.22 -3.58 -5.91
N THR A 16 -2.21 -4.43 -5.68
CA THR A 16 -0.81 -3.98 -5.58
C THR A 16 -0.33 -3.41 -6.91
N VAL A 17 -0.64 -4.08 -8.03
CA VAL A 17 -0.30 -3.58 -9.38
C VAL A 17 -1.06 -2.29 -9.69
N ALA A 18 -2.35 -2.22 -9.38
CA ALA A 18 -3.16 -1.02 -9.59
C ALA A 18 -2.64 0.17 -8.79
N LEU A 19 -2.26 -0.03 -7.52
CA LEU A 19 -1.64 1.01 -6.70
C LEU A 19 -0.36 1.55 -7.33
N MET A 20 0.52 0.67 -7.82
CA MET A 20 1.75 1.09 -8.48
C MET A 20 1.48 1.92 -9.75
N LEU A 21 0.49 1.52 -10.56
CA LEU A 21 0.08 2.28 -11.75
C LEU A 21 -0.55 3.63 -11.39
N LEU A 22 -1.34 3.68 -10.31
CA LEU A 22 -1.96 4.93 -9.83
C LEU A 22 -0.90 5.94 -9.37
N MET A 23 0.18 5.50 -8.73
CA MET A 23 1.28 6.41 -8.36
C MET A 23 2.03 6.97 -9.59
N THR A 24 1.84 6.38 -10.76
CA THR A 24 2.44 6.81 -12.04
C THR A 24 1.46 7.57 -12.94
N TYR A 25 0.69 8.51 -12.39
CA TYR A 25 -0.32 9.28 -13.12
C TYR A 25 0.16 9.80 -14.48
N GLU A 26 1.37 10.38 -14.53
CA GLU A 26 1.91 10.96 -15.75
C GLU A 26 2.27 9.93 -16.84
N LEU A 27 2.47 8.67 -16.46
CA LEU A 27 2.82 7.58 -17.39
C LEU A 27 1.59 7.02 -18.11
N ILE A 28 0.52 6.82 -17.36
CA ILE A 28 -0.68 6.13 -17.84
C ILE A 28 -1.67 7.12 -18.48
N GLY A 29 -1.52 8.40 -18.18
CA GLY A 29 -2.42 9.44 -18.64
C GLY A 29 -3.74 9.49 -17.85
N ARG A 30 -4.43 10.62 -18.00
CA ARG A 30 -5.66 10.95 -17.26
C ARG A 30 -6.72 9.87 -17.31
N ALA A 31 -7.15 9.49 -18.51
CA ALA A 31 -8.24 8.54 -18.69
C ALA A 31 -7.92 7.18 -18.06
N ALA A 32 -6.72 6.64 -18.29
CA ALA A 32 -6.33 5.36 -17.70
C ALA A 32 -6.24 5.43 -16.17
N HIS A 33 -5.71 6.52 -15.62
CA HIS A 33 -5.66 6.72 -14.16
C HIS A 33 -7.06 6.73 -13.54
N GLU A 34 -8.03 7.41 -14.15
CA GLU A 34 -9.41 7.43 -13.66
C GLU A 34 -10.03 6.02 -13.67
N TRP A 35 -9.89 5.28 -14.77
CA TRP A 35 -10.42 3.90 -14.87
C TRP A 35 -9.74 2.92 -13.91
N ILE A 36 -8.42 3.02 -13.75
CA ILE A 36 -7.66 2.21 -12.79
C ILE A 36 -8.08 2.59 -11.37
N GLY A 37 -8.35 3.86 -11.09
CA GLY A 37 -8.83 4.34 -9.79
C GLY A 37 -10.17 3.72 -9.41
N VAL A 38 -11.15 3.73 -10.33
CA VAL A 38 -12.44 3.05 -10.12
C VAL A 38 -12.25 1.54 -9.93
N SER A 39 -11.40 0.92 -10.75
CA SER A 39 -11.09 -0.51 -10.65
C SER A 39 -10.46 -0.86 -9.30
N MET A 40 -9.52 -0.04 -8.82
CA MET A 40 -8.89 -0.17 -7.51
C MET A 40 -9.92 -0.08 -6.39
N PHE A 41 -10.88 0.84 -6.48
CA PHE A 41 -11.95 0.96 -5.49
C PHE A 41 -12.86 -0.29 -5.47
N VAL A 42 -13.23 -0.83 -6.63
CA VAL A 42 -14.01 -2.08 -6.72
C VAL A 42 -13.23 -3.26 -6.14
N LEU A 43 -11.94 -3.39 -6.48
CA LEU A 43 -11.06 -4.42 -5.92
C LEU A 43 -10.93 -4.29 -4.40
N PHE A 44 -10.85 -3.06 -3.89
CA PHE A 44 -10.78 -2.77 -2.46
C PHE A 44 -12.05 -3.21 -1.71
N LEU A 45 -13.24 -2.95 -2.28
CA LEU A 45 -14.50 -3.44 -1.73
C LEU A 45 -14.56 -4.98 -1.75
N LEU A 46 -14.15 -5.59 -2.86
CA LEU A 46 -14.09 -7.05 -2.98
C LEU A 46 -13.12 -7.67 -1.96
N HIS A 47 -11.94 -7.08 -1.76
CA HIS A 47 -10.98 -7.48 -0.73
C HIS A 47 -11.63 -7.46 0.66
N HIS A 48 -12.32 -6.37 1.01
CA HIS A 48 -13.02 -6.27 2.29
C HIS A 48 -14.15 -7.29 2.44
N ALA A 49 -14.93 -7.54 1.39
CA ALA A 49 -15.98 -8.54 1.39
C ALA A 49 -15.42 -9.97 1.59
N LEU A 50 -14.35 -10.31 0.87
CA LEU A 50 -13.65 -11.59 0.98
C LEU A 50 -13.00 -11.79 2.37
N ASN A 51 -12.60 -10.70 3.01
CA ASN A 51 -11.99 -10.64 4.34
C ASN A 51 -12.96 -10.23 5.47
N SER A 52 -14.27 -10.23 5.21
CA SER A 52 -15.32 -9.81 6.16
C SER A 52 -15.29 -10.50 7.53
N ARG A 53 -14.76 -11.72 7.61
CA ARG A 53 -14.54 -12.42 8.89
C ARG A 53 -13.57 -11.68 9.81
N TRP A 54 -12.52 -11.07 9.24
CA TRP A 54 -11.58 -10.26 10.01
C TRP A 54 -12.29 -9.02 10.57
N SER A 55 -13.07 -8.32 9.74
CA SER A 55 -13.85 -7.14 10.14
C SER A 55 -14.85 -7.45 11.24
N ARG A 56 -15.61 -8.55 11.13
CA ARG A 56 -16.54 -9.00 12.18
C ARG A 56 -15.84 -9.34 13.49
N ASN A 57 -14.60 -9.80 13.39
CA ASN A 57 -13.80 -10.15 14.56
C ASN A 57 -13.10 -8.95 15.16
N ILE A 58 -13.05 -7.76 14.53
CA ILE A 58 -12.42 -6.55 15.12
C ILE A 58 -12.95 -6.29 16.53
N LEU A 59 -14.28 -6.36 16.71
CA LEU A 59 -14.96 -6.15 17.99
C LEU A 59 -14.82 -7.33 18.97
N LYS A 60 -14.19 -8.43 18.55
CA LYS A 60 -14.11 -9.68 19.31
C LYS A 60 -12.68 -10.06 19.67
N GLY A 61 -12.48 -10.46 20.93
CA GLY A 61 -11.20 -10.94 21.45
C GLY A 61 -10.31 -9.84 22.04
N ARG A 62 -9.10 -10.22 22.45
CA ARG A 62 -8.18 -9.29 23.12
C ARG A 62 -7.44 -8.40 22.10
N TYR A 63 -7.24 -7.13 22.47
CA TYR A 63 -6.45 -6.17 21.70
C TYR A 63 -4.98 -6.28 22.12
N THR A 64 -4.17 -6.92 21.29
CA THR A 64 -2.70 -6.87 21.42
C THR A 64 -2.17 -5.62 20.71
N SER A 65 -0.96 -5.15 21.05
CA SER A 65 -0.36 -3.97 20.42
C SER A 65 -0.28 -4.10 18.89
N LEU A 66 0.09 -5.28 18.38
CA LEU A 66 0.07 -5.58 16.94
C LEU A 66 -1.34 -5.46 16.34
N ARG A 67 -2.37 -5.94 17.05
CA ARG A 67 -3.74 -5.91 16.56
C ARG A 67 -4.30 -4.48 16.54
N LEU A 68 -3.97 -3.68 17.56
CA LEU A 68 -4.34 -2.26 17.58
C LEU A 68 -3.68 -1.52 16.40
N LEU A 69 -2.39 -1.74 16.17
CA LEU A 69 -1.68 -1.18 15.02
C LEU A 69 -2.29 -1.61 13.69
N GLN A 70 -2.68 -2.87 13.53
CA GLN A 70 -3.37 -3.35 12.33
C GLN A 70 -4.73 -2.65 12.14
N ILE A 71 -5.50 -2.43 13.20
CA ILE A 71 -6.79 -1.74 13.12
C ILE A 71 -6.59 -0.28 12.72
N ILE A 72 -5.66 0.42 13.37
CA ILE A 72 -5.32 1.83 13.04
C ILE A 72 -4.88 1.93 11.59
N LEU A 73 -3.99 1.03 11.15
CA LEU A 73 -3.48 1.01 9.80
C LEU A 73 -4.58 0.78 8.76
N VAL A 74 -5.45 -0.22 8.97
CA VAL A 74 -6.57 -0.51 8.05
C VAL A 74 -7.58 0.64 8.05
N ALA A 75 -7.87 1.25 9.19
CA ALA A 75 -8.73 2.43 9.26
C ALA A 75 -8.13 3.61 8.50
N GLY A 76 -6.82 3.86 8.64
CA GLY A 76 -6.10 4.89 7.88
C GLY A 76 -6.13 4.64 6.37
N VAL A 77 -5.91 3.38 5.94
CA VAL A 77 -6.04 3.00 4.52
C VAL A 77 -7.45 3.23 4.01
N LEU A 78 -8.49 2.88 4.79
CA LEU A 78 -9.88 3.10 4.40
C LEU A 78 -10.18 4.59 4.24
N LEU A 79 -9.73 5.43 5.17
CA LEU A 79 -9.88 6.89 5.08
C LEU A 79 -9.15 7.45 3.87
N CYS A 80 -7.92 7.01 3.60
CA CYS A 80 -7.17 7.42 2.41
C CYS A 80 -7.87 6.98 1.12
N MET A 81 -8.40 5.76 1.06
CA MET A 81 -9.14 5.26 -0.09
C MET A 81 -10.41 6.08 -0.34
N MET A 82 -11.19 6.38 0.70
CA MET A 82 -12.38 7.21 0.58
C MET A 82 -12.03 8.64 0.18
N GLY A 83 -11.03 9.25 0.82
CA GLY A 83 -10.57 10.61 0.50
C GLY A 83 -10.04 10.73 -0.93
N SER A 84 -9.25 9.76 -1.39
CA SER A 84 -8.75 9.68 -2.77
C SER A 84 -9.90 9.51 -3.77
N MET A 85 -10.89 8.65 -3.48
CA MET A 85 -12.04 8.47 -4.37
C MET A 85 -12.92 9.73 -4.45
N ILE A 86 -13.26 10.34 -3.31
CA ILE A 86 -14.11 11.55 -3.27
C ILE A 86 -13.43 12.70 -4.03
N SER A 87 -12.15 12.95 -3.73
CA SER A 87 -11.37 13.97 -4.43
C SER A 87 -11.15 13.62 -5.92
N GLY A 88 -10.96 12.35 -6.25
CA GLY A 88 -10.81 11.86 -7.62
C GLY A 88 -12.07 12.06 -8.46
N ILE A 89 -13.26 11.88 -7.87
CA ILE A 89 -14.54 12.16 -8.54
C ILE A 89 -14.65 13.66 -8.88
N VAL A 90 -14.22 14.55 -7.99
CA VAL A 90 -14.24 16.00 -8.22
C VAL A 90 -13.24 16.44 -9.29
N LEU A 91 -12.12 15.72 -9.41
CA LEU A 91 -11.07 15.99 -10.41
C LEU A 91 -11.28 15.29 -11.76
N SER A 92 -12.22 14.33 -11.83
CA SER A 92 -12.39 13.47 -13.00
C SER A 92 -12.89 14.26 -14.20
N GLU A 93 -12.21 14.09 -15.33
CA GLU A 93 -12.55 14.73 -16.61
C GLU A 93 -13.21 13.74 -17.58
N HIS A 94 -13.06 12.42 -17.37
CA HIS A 94 -13.51 11.40 -18.31
C HIS A 94 -14.60 10.50 -17.73
N VAL A 95 -14.33 9.81 -16.61
CA VAL A 95 -15.22 8.80 -16.05
C VAL A 95 -16.46 9.42 -15.39
N PHE A 96 -16.29 10.55 -14.71
CA PHE A 96 -17.37 11.29 -14.05
C PHE A 96 -17.65 12.65 -14.70
N ALA A 97 -17.33 12.79 -15.99
CA ALA A 97 -17.54 14.02 -16.76
C ALA A 97 -18.98 14.55 -16.68
N PHE A 98 -19.95 13.66 -16.47
CA PHE A 98 -21.37 14.00 -16.33
C PHE A 98 -21.73 14.80 -15.07
N LEU A 99 -20.88 14.84 -14.05
CA LEU A 99 -21.17 15.55 -12.78
C LEU A 99 -20.88 17.07 -12.85
N THR A 100 -20.18 17.56 -13.87
CA THR A 100 -19.88 19.00 -14.11
C THR A 100 -19.46 19.79 -12.85
N ILE A 101 -18.62 19.21 -11.99
CA ILE A 101 -18.18 19.86 -10.75
C ILE A 101 -16.99 20.78 -11.06
N ARG A 102 -17.24 22.10 -11.14
CA ARG A 102 -16.18 23.11 -11.38
C ARG A 102 -15.63 23.74 -10.09
N SER A 103 -16.38 23.67 -8.99
CA SER A 103 -15.96 24.23 -7.70
C SER A 103 -15.14 23.24 -6.88
N GLY A 104 -14.06 23.70 -6.24
CA GLY A 104 -13.29 22.91 -5.28
C GLY A 104 -12.17 22.05 -5.85
N GLN A 105 -11.77 22.23 -7.12
CA GLN A 105 -10.69 21.46 -7.73
C GLN A 105 -9.33 21.62 -7.02
N SER A 106 -9.01 22.82 -6.52
CA SER A 106 -7.78 23.05 -5.74
C SER A 106 -7.77 22.21 -4.45
N TRP A 107 -8.85 22.29 -3.66
CA TRP A 107 -9.03 21.45 -2.47
C TRP A 107 -8.96 19.95 -2.81
N ALA A 108 -9.65 19.54 -3.87
CA ALA A 108 -9.68 18.14 -4.29
C ALA A 108 -8.28 17.65 -4.68
N ARG A 109 -7.50 18.45 -5.43
CA ARG A 109 -6.12 18.09 -5.79
C ARG A 109 -5.25 17.87 -4.56
N THR A 110 -5.29 18.79 -3.61
CA THR A 110 -4.51 18.70 -2.38
C THR A 110 -4.88 17.46 -1.55
N TRP A 111 -6.17 17.21 -1.35
CA TRP A 111 -6.64 16.03 -0.63
C TRP A 111 -6.36 14.73 -1.37
N HIS A 112 -6.50 14.72 -2.69
CA HIS A 112 -6.18 13.56 -3.52
C HIS A 112 -4.72 13.19 -3.36
N LEU A 113 -3.82 14.17 -3.43
CA LEU A 113 -2.39 13.95 -3.27
C LEU A 113 -2.03 13.42 -1.89
N LEU A 114 -2.55 14.07 -0.84
CA LEU A 114 -2.35 13.68 0.55
C LEU A 114 -2.80 12.23 0.79
N CYS A 115 -4.03 11.90 0.39
CA CYS A 115 -4.58 10.56 0.52
C CYS A 115 -3.83 9.53 -0.32
N SER A 116 -3.32 9.90 -1.49
CA SER A 116 -2.59 8.97 -2.36
C SER A 116 -1.25 8.58 -1.76
N TYR A 117 -0.46 9.54 -1.26
CA TYR A 117 0.84 9.26 -0.65
C TYR A 117 0.73 8.57 0.71
N TRP A 118 -0.18 9.03 1.59
CA TRP A 118 -0.44 8.32 2.84
C TRP A 118 -1.01 6.93 2.60
N GLY A 119 -1.93 6.79 1.64
CA GLY A 119 -2.47 5.52 1.20
C GLY A 119 -1.36 4.57 0.75
N PHE A 120 -0.46 5.03 -0.12
CA PHE A 120 0.69 4.25 -0.60
C PHE A 120 1.59 3.75 0.54
N VAL A 121 1.97 4.62 1.49
CA VAL A 121 2.80 4.25 2.63
C VAL A 121 2.09 3.26 3.55
N MET A 122 0.84 3.55 3.92
CA MET A 122 0.06 2.68 4.81
C MET A 122 -0.19 1.31 4.17
N MET A 123 -0.42 1.26 2.86
CA MET A 123 -0.64 0.01 2.13
C MET A 123 0.66 -0.82 2.04
N SER A 124 1.80 -0.16 1.85
CA SER A 124 3.12 -0.79 1.92
C SER A 124 3.41 -1.38 3.30
N LEU A 125 3.11 -0.63 4.38
CA LEU A 125 3.22 -1.12 5.76
C LEU A 125 2.29 -2.33 6.01
N HIS A 126 1.06 -2.28 5.49
CA HIS A 126 0.10 -3.36 5.63
C HIS A 126 0.61 -4.64 4.97
N LEU A 127 1.16 -4.55 3.76
CA LEU A 127 1.82 -5.67 3.09
C LEU A 127 2.99 -6.22 3.95
N GLY A 128 3.79 -5.33 4.56
CA GLY A 128 4.84 -5.69 5.52
C GLY A 128 4.34 -6.49 6.72
N PHE A 129 3.20 -6.12 7.32
CA PHE A 129 2.60 -6.84 8.44
C PHE A 129 2.21 -8.27 8.06
N HIS A 130 1.80 -8.48 6.81
CA HIS A 130 1.43 -9.78 6.27
C HIS A 130 2.60 -10.56 5.66
N TRP A 131 3.79 -9.97 5.53
CA TRP A 131 4.97 -10.58 4.92
C TRP A 131 5.38 -11.93 5.51
N SER A 132 5.29 -12.07 6.85
CA SER A 132 5.59 -13.35 7.53
C SER A 132 4.66 -14.49 7.11
N MET A 133 3.40 -14.18 6.80
CA MET A 133 2.42 -15.16 6.28
C MET A 133 2.73 -15.51 4.83
N MET A 134 3.07 -14.52 4.00
CA MET A 134 3.43 -14.74 2.60
C MET A 134 4.66 -15.64 2.47
N MET A 135 5.69 -15.42 3.28
CA MET A 135 6.87 -16.27 3.35
C MET A 135 6.54 -17.72 3.77
N ALA A 136 5.63 -17.89 4.73
CA ALA A 136 5.18 -19.22 5.14
C ALA A 136 4.41 -19.94 4.02
N MET A 137 3.56 -19.23 3.26
CA MET A 137 2.88 -19.78 2.09
C MET A 137 3.86 -20.15 0.97
N ALA A 138 4.87 -19.32 0.72
CA ALA A 138 5.91 -19.58 -0.27
C ALA A 138 6.74 -20.82 0.09
N LYS A 139 7.18 -20.93 1.36
CA LYS A 139 7.89 -22.12 1.87
C LYS A 139 7.07 -23.40 1.70
N LYS A 140 5.75 -23.33 1.85
CA LYS A 140 4.87 -24.49 1.65
C LYS A 140 4.81 -24.97 0.19
N HIS A 141 4.92 -24.07 -0.79
CA HIS A 141 4.82 -24.42 -2.21
C HIS A 141 6.19 -24.69 -2.86
N PHE A 142 7.23 -23.97 -2.45
CA PHE A 142 8.57 -24.05 -3.05
C PHE A 142 9.59 -24.81 -2.18
N GLY A 143 9.16 -25.36 -1.04
CA GLY A 143 10.02 -26.08 -0.10
C GLY A 143 10.90 -25.16 0.76
N GLU A 144 11.74 -25.77 1.60
CA GLU A 144 12.71 -25.03 2.40
C GLU A 144 13.82 -24.44 1.52
N SER A 145 14.08 -23.15 1.71
CA SER A 145 15.22 -22.49 1.07
C SER A 145 16.49 -22.80 1.85
N ALA A 146 17.58 -23.11 1.14
CA ALA A 146 18.91 -23.26 1.73
C ALA A 146 19.27 -22.04 2.59
N ARG A 147 20.05 -22.26 3.66
CA ARG A 147 20.47 -21.21 4.59
C ARG A 147 21.12 -20.02 3.87
N MET A 148 21.95 -20.31 2.87
CA MET A 148 22.60 -19.31 2.02
C MET A 148 21.59 -18.47 1.23
N ARG A 149 20.62 -19.10 0.56
CA ARG A 149 19.54 -18.40 -0.17
C ARG A 149 18.74 -17.46 0.74
N THR A 150 18.48 -17.87 1.97
CA THR A 150 17.78 -17.02 2.95
C THR A 150 18.58 -15.76 3.32
N TRP A 151 19.89 -15.89 3.51
CA TRP A 151 20.76 -14.75 3.78
C TRP A 151 20.90 -13.82 2.58
N ILE A 152 21.02 -14.38 1.36
CA ILE A 152 21.03 -13.59 0.12
C ILE A 152 19.73 -12.77 0.00
N LEU A 153 18.56 -13.39 0.18
CA LEU A 153 17.28 -12.67 0.12
C LEU A 153 17.16 -11.55 1.18
N ARG A 154 17.75 -11.74 2.37
CA ARG A 154 17.80 -10.69 3.39
C ARG A 154 18.74 -9.56 2.99
N ALA A 155 19.92 -9.86 2.45
CA ALA A 155 20.85 -8.85 1.97
C ALA A 155 20.21 -8.02 0.85
N VAL A 156 19.52 -8.67 -0.09
CA VAL A 156 18.74 -8.00 -1.14
C VAL A 156 17.64 -7.12 -0.55
N ALA A 157 16.87 -7.62 0.42
CA ALA A 157 15.82 -6.84 1.08
C ALA A 157 16.37 -5.60 1.81
N VAL A 158 17.54 -5.72 2.46
CA VAL A 158 18.23 -4.58 3.07
C VAL A 158 18.71 -3.59 2.00
N GLY A 159 19.29 -4.08 0.90
CA GLY A 159 19.70 -3.23 -0.22
C GLY A 159 18.53 -2.44 -0.81
N ILE A 160 17.38 -3.10 -1.02
CA ILE A 160 16.14 -2.45 -1.47
C ILE A 160 15.67 -1.41 -0.46
N ALA A 161 15.72 -1.71 0.84
CA ALA A 161 15.30 -0.75 1.87
C ALA A 161 16.22 0.48 1.91
N VAL A 162 17.54 0.30 1.84
CA VAL A 162 18.51 1.41 1.80
C VAL A 162 18.31 2.28 0.57
N TYR A 163 18.19 1.66 -0.62
CA TYR A 163 17.91 2.40 -1.85
C TYR A 163 16.53 3.09 -1.79
N GLY A 164 15.52 2.42 -1.21
CA GLY A 164 14.20 2.99 -1.01
C GLY A 164 14.20 4.23 -0.10
N ALA A 165 15.10 4.29 0.89
CA ALA A 165 15.25 5.48 1.73
C ALA A 165 15.85 6.65 0.94
N PHE A 166 16.87 6.39 0.12
CA PHE A 166 17.42 7.37 -0.80
C PHE A 166 16.36 7.85 -1.82
N ALA A 167 15.61 6.93 -2.42
CA ALA A 167 14.53 7.25 -3.36
C ALA A 167 13.39 8.05 -2.70
N PHE A 168 13.07 7.77 -1.43
CA PHE A 168 12.05 8.50 -0.67
C PHE A 168 12.41 9.99 -0.51
N GLU A 169 13.69 10.28 -0.25
CA GLU A 169 14.20 11.65 -0.16
C GLU A 169 14.32 12.30 -1.55
N LYS A 170 14.92 11.60 -2.53
CA LYS A 170 15.05 12.06 -3.92
C LYS A 170 13.71 12.45 -4.53
N ARG A 171 12.65 11.70 -4.23
CA ARG A 171 11.29 11.92 -4.76
C ARG A 171 10.44 12.83 -3.85
N GLU A 172 11.01 13.36 -2.77
CA GLU A 172 10.34 14.24 -1.80
C GLU A 172 8.99 13.68 -1.29
N ILE A 173 8.87 12.36 -1.18
CA ILE A 173 7.61 11.70 -0.78
C ILE A 173 7.15 12.20 0.59
N GLY A 174 8.09 12.43 1.50
CA GLY A 174 7.81 13.02 2.81
C GLY A 174 7.23 14.44 2.73
N SER A 175 7.65 15.25 1.75
CA SER A 175 7.12 16.60 1.53
C SER A 175 5.67 16.55 1.06
N TYR A 176 5.31 15.62 0.17
CA TYR A 176 3.92 15.43 -0.26
C TYR A 176 3.03 14.87 0.85
N MET A 177 3.54 13.95 1.67
CA MET A 177 2.81 13.44 2.84
C MET A 177 2.52 14.53 3.89
N LEU A 178 3.43 15.49 4.04
CA LEU A 178 3.29 16.62 4.97
C LEU A 178 2.66 17.85 4.31
N GLN A 179 2.17 17.73 3.08
CA GLN A 179 1.55 18.82 2.32
C GLN A 179 2.46 20.05 2.17
N LYS A 180 3.79 19.87 2.20
CA LYS A 180 4.76 20.95 1.99
C LYS A 180 4.89 21.34 0.51
N SER A 181 4.43 20.47 -0.39
CA SER A 181 4.33 20.75 -1.82
C SER A 181 2.94 20.39 -2.33
N GLU A 182 2.30 21.33 -3.02
CA GLU A 182 0.98 21.16 -3.65
C GLU A 182 1.07 20.66 -5.11
N PHE A 183 2.29 20.60 -5.67
CA PHE A 183 2.54 20.23 -7.05
C PHE A 183 3.64 19.16 -7.13
N VAL A 184 3.32 18.04 -7.77
CA VAL A 184 4.32 17.02 -8.09
C VAL A 184 5.12 17.52 -9.28
N PHE A 185 6.40 17.81 -9.07
CA PHE A 185 7.30 18.17 -10.16
C PHE A 185 7.87 16.91 -10.79
N PHE A 186 7.44 16.64 -12.02
CA PHE A 186 8.01 15.58 -12.82
C PHE A 186 9.09 16.13 -13.74
N ASN A 187 10.25 15.47 -13.74
CA ASN A 187 11.29 15.76 -14.72
C ASN A 187 11.05 14.90 -15.95
N PHE A 188 10.51 15.50 -17.02
CA PHE A 188 10.20 14.82 -18.27
C PHE A 188 11.43 14.26 -19.00
N GLU A 189 12.65 14.62 -18.58
CA GLU A 189 13.91 14.11 -19.13
C GLU A 189 14.36 12.79 -18.47
N GLU A 190 13.80 12.41 -17.31
CA GLU A 190 14.20 11.18 -16.62
C GLU A 190 13.50 9.95 -17.25
N PRO A 191 14.24 8.86 -17.53
CA PRO A 191 13.61 7.64 -18.04
C PRO A 191 12.59 7.08 -17.05
N LEU A 192 11.37 6.84 -17.55
CA LEU A 192 10.20 6.42 -16.79
C LEU A 192 10.42 5.14 -15.95
N VAL A 193 11.33 4.27 -16.39
CA VAL A 193 11.70 3.05 -15.68
C VAL A 193 12.36 3.37 -14.33
N PHE A 194 13.21 4.40 -14.25
CA PHE A 194 13.85 4.80 -12.99
C PHE A 194 12.85 5.39 -12.01
N PHE A 195 11.88 6.17 -12.50
CA PHE A 195 10.76 6.63 -11.67
C PHE A 195 9.99 5.45 -11.07
N PHE A 196 9.63 4.47 -11.88
CA PHE A 196 8.89 3.31 -11.39
C PHE A 196 9.69 2.47 -10.39
N LEU A 197 10.99 2.27 -10.66
CA LEU A 197 11.90 1.56 -9.75
C LEU A 197 12.05 2.26 -8.40
N ASP A 198 12.09 3.59 -8.40
CA ASP A 198 12.15 4.38 -7.17
C ASP A 198 10.90 4.13 -6.29
N TYR A 199 9.70 4.13 -6.87
CA TYR A 199 8.47 3.82 -6.12
C TYR A 199 8.42 2.37 -5.64
N ILE A 200 8.88 1.40 -6.45
CA ILE A 200 8.99 0.00 -6.00
C ILE A 200 9.92 -0.10 -4.80
N ALA A 201 11.06 0.59 -4.83
CA ALA A 201 12.02 0.57 -3.75
C ALA A 201 11.46 1.21 -2.48
N VAL A 202 10.73 2.33 -2.60
CA VAL A 202 10.05 2.97 -1.46
C VAL A 202 8.97 2.05 -0.87
N MET A 203 8.17 1.39 -1.71
CA MET A 203 7.23 0.37 -1.23
C MET A 203 7.98 -0.73 -0.48
N GLY A 204 9.10 -1.22 -1.04
CA GLY A 204 9.97 -2.21 -0.41
C GLY A 204 10.51 -1.77 0.95
N LEU A 205 10.91 -0.52 1.11
CA LEU A 205 11.32 0.08 2.38
C LEU A 205 10.19 -0.01 3.42
N PHE A 206 8.98 0.44 3.09
CA PHE A 206 7.88 0.42 4.04
C PHE A 206 7.37 -1.00 4.32
N VAL A 207 7.42 -1.92 3.36
CA VAL A 207 7.20 -3.35 3.57
C VAL A 207 8.23 -3.92 4.56
N PHE A 208 9.50 -3.55 4.40
CA PHE A 208 10.58 -3.96 5.31
C PHE A 208 10.31 -3.43 6.73
N ILE A 209 10.04 -2.13 6.89
CA ILE A 209 9.70 -1.51 8.18
C ILE A 209 8.51 -2.23 8.82
N GLY A 210 7.42 -2.42 8.06
CA GLY A 210 6.22 -3.11 8.54
C GLY A 210 6.53 -4.55 8.99
N HIS A 211 7.31 -5.29 8.22
CA HIS A 211 7.69 -6.66 8.55
C HIS A 211 8.43 -6.75 9.90
N TYR A 212 9.46 -5.93 10.08
CA TYR A 212 10.26 -5.95 11.29
C TYR A 212 9.50 -5.38 12.50
N LEU A 213 8.68 -4.34 12.31
CA LEU A 213 7.79 -3.82 13.35
C LEU A 213 6.81 -4.90 13.84
N ALA A 214 6.17 -5.61 12.90
CA ALA A 214 5.26 -6.70 13.24
C ALA A 214 5.97 -7.85 13.96
N LYS A 215 7.23 -8.14 13.61
CA LYS A 215 8.05 -9.17 14.25
C LYS A 215 8.44 -8.77 15.69
N LEU A 216 8.89 -7.54 15.90
CA LEU A 216 9.26 -7.00 17.21
C LEU A 216 8.06 -7.04 18.19
N LEU A 217 6.89 -6.59 17.73
CA LEU A 217 5.66 -6.59 18.52
C LEU A 217 5.13 -8.00 18.84
N LYS A 218 5.41 -9.00 18.00
CA LYS A 218 5.10 -10.41 18.29
C LYS A 218 6.06 -10.99 19.34
N GLN A 219 7.33 -10.59 19.32
CA GLN A 219 8.35 -11.06 20.27
C GLN A 219 8.18 -10.45 21.67
N HIS A 220 7.72 -9.20 21.76
CA HIS A 220 7.46 -8.51 23.03
C HIS A 220 6.11 -8.86 23.66
N ARG A 221 5.47 -9.96 23.24
CA ARG A 221 4.29 -10.46 23.95
C ARG A 221 4.78 -10.98 25.30
N PRO A 222 4.37 -10.39 26.45
CA PRO A 222 4.81 -10.87 27.74
C PRO A 222 4.47 -12.36 27.83
N LYS A 223 5.47 -13.20 28.09
CA LYS A 223 5.25 -14.57 28.58
C LYS A 223 4.37 -14.39 29.81
N ARG A 224 3.11 -14.83 29.75
CA ARG A 224 2.35 -14.94 30.99
C ARG A 224 2.82 -16.19 31.69
N GLU A 225 3.30 -16.00 32.91
CA GLU A 225 3.29 -16.99 33.97
C GLU A 225 1.91 -17.66 33.98
N THR A 226 1.93 -18.97 33.79
CA THR A 226 0.82 -19.85 34.09
C THR A 226 0.69 -19.88 35.61
N THR A 227 -0.31 -19.18 36.15
CA THR A 227 -0.90 -19.50 37.46
C THR A 227 -2.15 -20.33 37.26
#